data_AF-A0A377DEB9-F1
#
_entry.id   AF-A0A377DEB9-F1
#
_cell.length_a   1.000
_cell.length_b   1.000
_cell.length_c   1.000
_cell.angle_alpha   90.00
_cell.angle_beta   90.00
_cell.angle_gamma   90.00
#
_symmetry.space_group_name_H-M   'P 1'
#
loop_
_entity.id
_entity.type
_entity.pdbx_description
1 polymer ?
#
loop_
_entity_poly.entity_id
_entity_poly.type
_entity_poly.pdbx_seq_one_letter_code
_entity_poly.pdbx_strand_id
1 'polypeptide(L)'
;MFDADKFWGEYSVDGLTVKTLPGVFSRDGLDVGSQLLLSTLTPHTKGKVLDVGCGAGVLSVAFARHSPKIRLTLCDVSAPAVEASRATLAANGVEGEVFASNVFPR
;
A
#
# COMPACT_ATOMS: atom_id res chain seq x y z
N MET A 1 2.69 9.71 -29.29
CA MET A 1 3.83 9.37 -28.41
C MET A 1 3.24 8.83 -27.11
N PHE A 2 3.73 7.70 -26.62
CA PHE A 2 3.30 7.14 -25.33
C PHE A 2 3.93 7.96 -24.19
N ASP A 3 3.17 8.20 -23.13
CA ASP A 3 3.54 9.02 -21.98
C ASP A 3 2.98 8.36 -20.72
N ALA A 4 3.84 7.72 -19.93
CA ALA A 4 3.46 6.92 -18.79
C ALA A 4 2.86 7.76 -17.65
N ASP A 5 3.26 9.03 -17.52
CA ASP A 5 2.84 9.88 -16.42
C ASP A 5 1.34 10.20 -16.47
N LYS A 6 0.74 10.14 -17.66
CA LYS A 6 -0.70 10.33 -17.88
C LYS A 6 -1.58 9.18 -17.37
N PHE A 7 -0.98 8.05 -17.00
CA PHE A 7 -1.71 6.87 -16.55
C PHE A 7 -1.81 6.78 -15.02
N TRP A 8 -1.16 7.68 -14.28
CA TRP A 8 -1.33 7.74 -12.84
C TRP A 8 -2.77 8.13 -12.46
N GLY A 9 -3.35 7.32 -11.58
CA GLY A 9 -4.57 7.66 -10.86
C GLY A 9 -4.24 8.11 -9.44
N GLU A 10 -5.06 9.00 -8.91
CA GLU A 10 -5.03 9.39 -7.50
C GLU A 10 -6.46 9.50 -6.98
N TYR A 11 -6.69 8.99 -5.78
CA TYR A 11 -7.96 9.17 -5.07
C TYR A 11 -7.70 9.23 -3.56
N SER A 12 -8.68 9.74 -2.82
CA SER A 12 -8.63 9.74 -1.35
C SER A 12 -9.64 8.77 -0.76
N VAL A 13 -9.24 8.03 0.27
CA VAL A 13 -10.12 7.14 1.04
C VAL A 13 -9.80 7.27 2.52
N ASP A 14 -10.80 7.54 3.35
CA ASP A 14 -10.66 7.73 4.80
C ASP A 14 -9.55 8.72 5.20
N GLY A 15 -9.30 9.76 4.39
CA GLY A 15 -8.24 10.75 4.64
C GLY A 15 -6.83 10.27 4.30
N LEU A 16 -6.70 9.14 3.59
CA LEU A 16 -5.45 8.64 3.02
C LEU A 16 -5.42 8.98 1.53
N THR A 17 -4.24 9.38 1.03
CA THR A 17 -4.03 9.62 -0.40
C THR A 17 -3.50 8.35 -1.05
N VAL A 18 -4.20 7.81 -2.04
CA VAL A 18 -3.79 6.59 -2.75
C VAL A 18 -3.40 6.94 -4.17
N LYS A 19 -2.18 6.57 -4.56
CA LYS A 19 -1.69 6.65 -5.94
C LYS A 19 -1.70 5.25 -6.56
N THR A 20 -2.17 5.16 -7.79
CA THR A 20 -2.38 3.88 -8.48
C THR A 20 -2.06 3.96 -9.96
N LEU A 21 -1.90 2.80 -10.57
CA LEU A 21 -1.61 2.62 -12.00
C LEU A 21 -2.57 1.59 -12.60
N PRO A 22 -2.75 1.57 -13.94
CA PRO A 22 -3.53 0.54 -14.59
C PRO A 22 -2.99 -0.87 -14.25
N GLY A 23 -3.89 -1.79 -13.90
CA GLY A 23 -3.53 -3.17 -13.54
C GLY A 23 -3.26 -3.40 -12.05
N VAL A 24 -3.31 -2.37 -11.21
CA VAL A 24 -3.21 -2.52 -9.74
C VAL A 24 -4.60 -2.76 -9.13
N PHE A 25 -4.69 -3.74 -8.23
CA PHE A 25 -5.89 -4.02 -7.44
C PHE A 25 -6.15 -2.89 -6.43
N SER A 26 -7.41 -2.71 -6.00
CA SER A 26 -7.87 -1.58 -5.18
C SER A 26 -7.85 -0.21 -5.89
N ARG A 27 -8.39 -0.11 -7.11
CA ARG A 27 -8.55 1.21 -7.75
C ARG A 27 -9.60 2.11 -7.10
N ASP A 28 -10.52 1.55 -6.30
CA ASP A 28 -11.73 2.25 -5.88
C ASP A 28 -11.90 2.38 -4.35
N GLY A 29 -10.87 2.05 -3.54
CA GLY A 29 -10.93 2.23 -2.09
C GLY A 29 -10.42 1.06 -1.25
N LEU A 30 -10.67 1.19 0.06
CA LEU A 30 -10.36 0.19 1.08
C LEU A 30 -11.52 -0.83 1.09
N ASP A 31 -11.29 -2.02 0.53
CA ASP A 31 -12.32 -3.04 0.41
C ASP A 31 -12.78 -3.56 1.78
N VAL A 32 -13.95 -4.21 1.82
CA VAL A 32 -14.56 -4.73 3.06
C VAL A 32 -13.63 -5.71 3.79
N GLY A 33 -12.85 -6.51 3.06
CA GLY A 33 -11.87 -7.41 3.63
C GLY A 33 -10.72 -6.66 4.31
N SER A 34 -10.19 -5.63 3.65
CA SER A 34 -9.19 -4.72 4.23
C SER A 34 -9.71 -4.01 5.50
N GLN A 35 -10.97 -3.56 5.51
CA GLN A 35 -11.58 -2.94 6.69
C GLN A 35 -11.68 -3.94 7.85
N LEU A 36 -12.15 -5.16 7.57
CA LEU A 36 -12.26 -6.22 8.57
C LEU A 36 -10.88 -6.57 9.14
N LEU A 37 -9.86 -6.70 8.30
CA LEU A 37 -8.50 -6.98 8.75
C LEU A 37 -7.99 -5.86 9.67
N LEU A 38 -8.10 -4.60 9.27
CA LEU A 38 -7.69 -3.45 10.09
C LEU A 38 -8.40 -3.42 11.45
N SER A 39 -9.68 -3.82 11.52
CA SER A 39 -10.44 -3.85 12.77
C SER A 39 -9.87 -4.83 13.81
N THR A 40 -9.10 -5.83 13.37
CA THR A 40 -8.42 -6.79 14.26
C THR A 40 -7.08 -6.30 14.77
N LEU A 41 -6.50 -5.26 14.14
CA LEU A 41 -5.18 -4.75 14.49
C LEU A 41 -5.29 -3.77 15.64
N THR A 42 -4.54 -4.02 16.71
CA THR A 42 -4.55 -3.13 17.88
C THR A 42 -3.81 -1.83 17.54
N PRO A 43 -4.38 -0.65 17.87
CA PRO A 43 -3.67 0.62 17.75
C PRO A 43 -2.34 0.62 18.52
N HIS A 44 -1.39 1.43 18.08
CA HIS A 44 -0.04 1.51 18.66
C HIS A 44 0.75 0.18 18.63
N THR A 45 0.46 -0.68 17.66
CA THR A 45 1.30 -1.86 17.38
C THR A 45 2.74 -1.41 17.07
N LYS A 46 3.71 -2.23 17.46
CA LYS A 46 5.14 -2.01 17.23
C LYS A 46 5.74 -3.26 16.63
N GLY A 47 6.80 -3.11 15.85
CA GLY A 47 7.54 -4.25 15.30
C GLY A 47 7.77 -4.13 13.82
N LYS A 48 8.20 -5.25 13.21
CA LYS A 48 8.32 -5.36 11.75
C LYS A 48 7.01 -5.91 11.21
N VAL A 49 6.48 -5.28 10.17
CA VAL A 49 5.25 -5.67 9.48
C VAL A 49 5.60 -5.90 8.03
N LEU A 50 5.16 -7.03 7.49
CA LEU A 50 5.32 -7.37 6.08
C LEU A 50 3.93 -7.49 5.45
N ASP A 51 3.70 -6.69 4.42
CA ASP A 51 2.49 -6.67 3.59
C ASP A 51 2.80 -7.40 2.27
N VAL A 52 2.19 -8.58 2.09
CA VAL A 52 2.42 -9.46 0.92
C VAL A 52 1.21 -9.36 0.00
N GLY A 53 1.46 -9.07 -1.28
CA GLY A 53 0.39 -8.72 -2.23
C GLY A 53 -0.10 -7.29 -1.99
N CYS A 54 0.85 -6.35 -1.85
CA CYS A 54 0.58 -5.03 -1.31
C CYS A 54 -0.30 -4.13 -2.20
N GLY A 55 -0.49 -4.45 -3.48
CA GLY A 55 -1.35 -3.68 -4.37
C GLY A 55 -0.93 -2.20 -4.44
N ALA A 56 -1.84 -1.27 -4.17
CA ALA A 56 -1.54 0.16 -4.09
C ALA A 56 -1.01 0.63 -2.70
N GLY A 57 -0.85 -0.28 -1.73
CA GLY A 57 -0.32 0.01 -0.40
C GLY A 57 -1.33 0.59 0.59
N VAL A 58 -2.63 0.53 0.29
CA VAL A 58 -3.72 1.14 1.08
C VAL A 58 -3.76 0.59 2.51
N LEU A 59 -3.68 -0.73 2.67
CA LEU A 59 -3.70 -1.39 3.97
C LEU A 59 -2.51 -0.97 4.84
N SER A 60 -1.31 -0.90 4.23
CA SER A 60 -0.08 -0.48 4.88
C SER A 60 -0.15 0.95 5.43
N VAL A 61 -0.61 1.92 4.62
CA VAL A 61 -0.73 3.31 5.10
C VAL A 61 -1.85 3.47 6.14
N ALA A 62 -2.95 2.73 6.00
CA ALA A 62 -4.02 2.71 6.99
C ALA A 62 -3.55 2.13 8.34
N PHE A 63 -2.73 1.08 8.32
CA PHE A 63 -2.18 0.50 9.54
C PHE A 63 -1.14 1.43 10.19
N ALA A 64 -0.24 2.02 9.39
CA ALA A 64 0.77 2.96 9.87
C ALA A 64 0.15 4.19 10.56
N ARG A 65 -1.00 4.68 10.07
CA ARG A 65 -1.72 5.80 10.69
C ARG A 65 -2.07 5.54 12.15
N HIS A 66 -2.50 4.33 12.48
CA HIS A 66 -2.88 3.95 13.85
C HIS A 66 -1.70 3.39 14.65
N SER A 67 -0.63 2.98 13.98
CA SER A 67 0.54 2.34 14.57
C SER A 67 1.84 2.93 13.99
N PRO A 68 2.16 4.20 14.27
CA PRO A 68 3.29 4.91 13.64
C PRO A 68 4.68 4.37 13.98
N LYS A 69 4.77 3.35 14.86
CA LYS A 69 6.03 2.71 15.29
C LYS A 69 6.28 1.36 14.62
N ILE A 70 5.44 0.96 13.66
CA ILE A 70 5.71 -0.20 12.82
C ILE A 70 6.80 0.14 11.80
N ARG A 71 7.60 -0.85 11.44
CA ARG A 71 8.52 -0.78 10.30
C ARG A 71 7.95 -1.63 9.19
N LEU A 72 7.57 -0.99 8.09
CA LEU A 72 6.88 -1.62 6.98
C LEU A 72 7.84 -2.15 5.94
N THR A 73 7.55 -3.36 5.48
CA THR A 73 8.06 -3.93 4.24
C THR A 73 6.85 -4.36 3.41
N LEU A 74 6.86 -4.05 2.12
CA LEU A 74 5.77 -4.34 1.19
C LEU A 74 6.34 -5.10 -0.01
N CYS A 75 5.61 -6.11 -0.49
CA CYS A 75 5.97 -6.78 -1.73
C CYS A 75 4.77 -7.20 -2.58
N ASP A 76 4.98 -7.20 -3.90
CA ASP A 76 3.99 -7.65 -4.89
C ASP A 76 4.71 -8.22 -6.13
N VAL A 77 4.04 -9.06 -6.90
CA VAL A 77 4.54 -9.55 -8.20
C VAL A 77 4.42 -8.49 -9.29
N SER A 78 3.52 -7.54 -9.10
CA SER A 78 3.15 -6.54 -10.08
C SER A 78 4.03 -5.31 -9.97
N ALA A 79 4.81 -5.02 -11.02
CA ALA A 79 5.59 -3.78 -11.13
C ALA A 79 4.75 -2.51 -10.89
N PRO A 80 3.55 -2.33 -11.50
CA PRO A 80 2.74 -1.15 -11.20
C PRO A 80 2.23 -1.12 -9.75
N ALA A 81 2.05 -2.27 -9.09
CA ALA A 81 1.69 -2.31 -7.66
C ALA A 81 2.85 -1.84 -6.77
N VAL A 82 4.07 -2.28 -7.07
CA VAL A 82 5.28 -1.82 -6.37
C VAL A 82 5.43 -0.30 -6.47
N GLU A 83 5.30 0.26 -7.68
CA GLU A 83 5.40 1.71 -7.88
C GLU A 83 4.24 2.48 -7.23
N ALA A 84 3.00 1.98 -7.37
CA ALA A 84 1.84 2.55 -6.70
C ALA A 84 1.99 2.57 -5.18
N SER A 85 2.45 1.46 -4.58
CA SER A 85 2.70 1.35 -3.14
C SER A 85 3.75 2.34 -2.65
N ARG A 86 4.87 2.50 -3.37
CA ARG A 86 5.89 3.53 -3.05
C ARG A 86 5.31 4.93 -3.07
N ALA A 87 4.54 5.24 -4.12
CA ALA A 87 3.94 6.55 -4.31
C ALA A 87 2.88 6.85 -3.23
N THR A 88 2.07 5.87 -2.85
CA THR A 88 1.09 5.95 -1.76
C THR A 88 1.76 6.14 -0.40
N LEU A 89 2.81 5.37 -0.08
CA LEU A 89 3.60 5.57 1.15
C LEU A 89 4.13 7.00 1.24
N ALA A 90 4.78 7.48 0.18
CA ALA A 90 5.32 8.83 0.11
C ALA A 90 4.24 9.91 0.25
N ALA A 91 3.08 9.74 -0.40
CA ALA A 91 1.97 10.68 -0.35
C ALA A 91 1.35 10.82 1.06
N ASN A 92 1.52 9.81 1.93
CA ASN A 92 1.02 9.83 3.31
C ASN A 92 2.14 10.03 4.34
N GLY A 93 3.38 10.31 3.91
CA GLY A 93 4.52 10.49 4.83
C GLY A 93 4.87 9.23 5.63
N VAL A 94 4.61 8.04 5.08
CA VAL A 94 4.89 6.75 5.73
C VAL A 94 6.17 6.17 5.15
N GLU A 95 7.11 5.80 6.03
CA GLU A 95 8.33 5.10 5.64
C GLU A 95 8.09 3.59 5.50
N GLY A 96 8.67 2.99 4.47
CA GLY A 96 8.62 1.55 4.24
C GLY A 96 9.51 1.11 3.09
N GLU A 97 9.99 -0.12 3.17
CA GLU A 97 10.69 -0.77 2.06
C GLU A 97 9.66 -1.43 1.14
N VAL A 98 9.75 -1.18 -0.17
CA VAL A 98 8.89 -1.83 -1.17
C VAL A 98 9.77 -2.55 -2.18
N PHE A 99 9.42 -3.77 -2.59
CA PHE A 99 10.12 -4.48 -3.66
C PHE A 99 9.23 -5.49 -4.38
N ALA A 100 9.62 -5.87 -5.59
CA ALA A 100 8.94 -6.94 -6.31
C ALA A 100 9.31 -8.31 -5.73
N SER A 101 8.32 -9.17 -5.48
CA SER A 101 8.54 -10.55 -5.02
C SER A 101 7.40 -11.48 -5.43
N ASN A 102 7.72 -12.73 -5.76
CA ASN A 102 6.74 -13.78 -5.96
C ASN A 102 6.43 -14.51 -4.65
N VAL A 103 5.88 -13.78 -3.68
CA VAL A 103 5.65 -14.27 -2.30
C VAL A 103 7.00 -14.49 -1.58
N PHE A 104 7.34 -15.73 -1.23
CA PHE A 104 8.59 -16.12 -0.58
C PHE A 104 9.30 -17.28 -1.32
N PRO A 105 9.69 -17.12 -2.59
CA PRO A 105 10.51 -18.10 -3.28
C PRO A 105 11.96 -17.65 -3.08
N ARG A 106 12.56 -18.03 -1.97
CA ARG A 106 13.98 -17.74 -1.77
C ARG A 106 14.79 -18.23 -2.98
#